data_AF-A0A1W2DZB9-F1
#
_entry.id   AF-A0A1W2DZB9-F1
#
_cell.length_a   1.000
_cell.length_b   1.000
_cell.length_c   1.000
_cell.angle_alpha   90.00
_cell.angle_beta   90.00
_cell.angle_gamma   90.00
#
_symmetry.space_group_name_H-M   'P 1'
#
loop_
_entity.id
_entity.type
_entity.pdbx_description
1 polymer ?
#
loop_
_entity_poly.entity_id
_entity_poly.type
_entity_poly.pdbx_seq_one_letter_code
_entity_poly.pdbx_strand_id
1 'polypeptide(L)' 'MSESKNQAFTGIFKVMQTDAMEVMDRIDMAAVDMAEGRRNGAIGALSGVDEMLERLAAMVTAVRAMNRVMPQ' A
#
# COMPACT_ATOMS: atom_id res chain seq x y z
N MET A 1 5.40 25.05 12.23
CA MET A 1 4.79 23.79 12.72
C MET A 1 4.09 23.06 11.58
N SER A 2 3.26 23.74 10.79
CA SER A 2 2.72 23.26 9.50
C SER A 2 3.72 22.52 8.60
N GLU A 3 4.95 23.03 8.48
CA GLU A 3 5.98 22.44 7.61
C GLU A 3 6.44 21.04 8.07
N SER A 4 6.53 20.83 9.39
CA SER A 4 6.87 19.51 9.97
C SER A 4 5.73 18.51 9.78
N LYS A 5 4.47 18.96 9.93
CA LYS A 5 3.27 18.14 9.66
C LYS A 5 3.18 17.72 8.19
N ASN A 6 3.46 18.65 7.27
CA ASN A 6 3.47 18.38 5.83
C ASN A 6 4.61 17.43 5.42
N GLN A 7 5.80 17.59 6.01
CA GLN A 7 6.92 16.66 5.77
C GLN A 7 6.58 15.25 6.24
N ALA A 8 5.96 15.11 7.41
CA ALA A 8 5.54 13.81 7.94
C ALA A 8 4.46 13.16 7.07
N PHE A 9 3.45 13.90 6.62
CA PHE A 9 2.45 13.41 5.67
C PHE A 9 3.06 12.99 4.34
N THR A 10 3.99 13.79 3.81
CA THR A 10 4.70 13.48 2.57
C THR A 10 5.48 12.17 2.69
N GLY A 11 6.12 11.93 3.84
CA GLY A 11 6.81 10.68 4.12
C GLY A 11 5.87 9.48 4.05
N ILE A 12 4.72 9.55 4.73
CA ILE A 12 3.73 8.47 4.74
C ILE A 12 3.14 8.24 3.34
N PHE A 13 2.83 9.30 2.59
CA PHE A 13 2.30 9.16 1.24
C PHE A 13 3.29 8.47 0.30
N LYS A 14 4.59 8.71 0.43
CA LYS A 14 5.60 8.00 -0.36
C LYS A 14 5.61 6.50 -0.05
N VAL A 15 5.52 6.13 1.22
CA VAL A 15 5.45 4.71 1.61
C VAL A 15 4.16 4.07 1.09
N MET A 16 3.02 4.76 1.21
CA MET A 16 1.75 4.30 0.64
C MET A 16 1.81 4.11 -0.89
N GLN A 17 2.51 5.00 -1.60
CA GLN A 17 2.70 4.86 -3.05
C GLN A 17 3.51 3.61 -3.39
N THR A 18 4.59 3.34 -2.66
CA THR A 18 5.39 2.11 -2.84
C THR A 18 4.56 0.86 -2.60
N ASP A 19 3.84 0.79 -1.48
CA ASP A 19 3.02 -0.38 -1.15
C ASP A 19 1.88 -0.58 -2.17
N ALA A 20 1.26 0.51 -2.64
CA ALA A 20 0.21 0.43 -3.65
C ALA A 20 0.74 -0.06 -5.01
N MET A 21 1.94 0.37 -5.42
CA MET A 21 2.58 -0.17 -6.62
C MET A 21 2.87 -1.66 -6.48
N GLU A 22 3.38 -2.09 -5.32
CA GLU A 22 3.66 -3.51 -5.10
C GLU A 22 2.39 -4.37 -5.17
N VAL A 23 1.26 -3.90 -4.61
CA VAL A 23 -0.04 -4.57 -4.76
C VAL A 23 -0.43 -4.71 -6.23
N MET A 24 -0.29 -3.64 -7.02
CA MET A 24 -0.62 -3.66 -8.44
C MET A 24 0.28 -4.63 -9.22
N ASP A 25 1.59 -4.64 -8.95
CA ASP A 25 2.54 -5.56 -9.58
C ASP A 25 2.19 -7.03 -9.28
N ARG A 26 1.72 -7.33 -8.06
CA ARG A 26 1.26 -8.67 -7.68
C ARG A 26 -0.02 -9.08 -8.43
N ILE A 27 -0.96 -8.16 -8.59
CA ILE A 27 -2.19 -8.39 -9.34
C ILE A 27 -1.88 -8.63 -10.82
N ASP A 28 -0.99 -7.82 -11.41
CA ASP A 28 -0.58 -7.97 -12.80
C ASP A 28 0.14 -9.29 -13.03
N MET A 29 1.05 -9.69 -12.13
CA MET A 29 1.71 -11.00 -12.17
C MET A 29 0.68 -12.15 -12.11
N ALA A 30 -0.31 -12.05 -11.23
CA ALA A 30 -1.37 -13.04 -11.13
C ALA A 30 -2.21 -13.12 -12.41
N ALA A 31 -2.52 -11.98 -13.03
CA ALA A 31 -3.26 -11.92 -14.28
C ALA A 31 -2.48 -12.58 -15.43
N VAL A 32 -1.17 -12.33 -15.54
CA VAL A 32 -0.28 -12.98 -16.52
C VAL A 32 -0.25 -14.50 -16.28
N ASP A 33 -0.04 -14.94 -15.04
CA ASP A 33 -0.02 -16.37 -14.70
C ASP A 33 -1.35 -17.06 -15.05
N MET A 34 -2.48 -16.40 -14.81
CA MET A 34 -3.79 -16.93 -15.21
C MET A 34 -3.94 -17.04 -16.72
N ALA A 35 -3.51 -16.02 -17.48
CA ALA A 35 -3.58 -16.02 -18.94
C ALA A 35 -2.74 -17.16 -19.56
N GLU A 36 -1.65 -17.54 -18.91
CA GLU A 36 -0.75 -18.62 -19.35
C GLU A 36 -1.10 -19.99 -18.75
N GLY A 37 -2.25 -20.11 -18.08
CA GLY A 37 -2.75 -21.37 -17.50
C GLY A 37 -2.04 -21.81 -16.21
N ARG A 38 -1.16 -20.98 -15.64
CA ARG A 38 -0.40 -21.25 -14.43
C ARG A 38 -1.16 -20.85 -13.17
N ARG A 39 -2.27 -21.54 -12.89
CA ARG A 39 -3.15 -21.25 -11.75
C ARG A 39 -2.44 -21.14 -10.39
N ASN A 40 -1.49 -22.03 -10.11
CA ASN A 40 -0.76 -22.00 -8.83
C ASN A 40 0.19 -20.79 -8.74
N GLY A 41 0.76 -20.34 -9.86
CA GLY A 41 1.54 -19.11 -9.92
C GLY A 41 0.67 -17.91 -9.57
N ALA A 42 -0.53 -17.83 -10.18
CA ALA A 42 -1.47 -16.75 -9.91
C ALA A 42 -1.91 -16.68 -8.44
N ILE A 43 -2.20 -17.83 -7.82
CA ILE A 43 -2.53 -17.89 -6.39
C ILE A 43 -1.34 -17.45 -5.53
N GLY A 44 -0.13 -17.91 -5.88
CA GLY A 44 1.10 -17.52 -5.17
C GLY A 44 1.42 -16.03 -5.29
N ALA A 45 1.16 -15.42 -6.45
CA ALA A 45 1.33 -13.98 -6.64
C ALA A 45 0.39 -13.17 -5.72
N LEU A 46 -0.82 -13.67 -5.46
CA LEU A 46 -1.81 -13.01 -4.60
C LEU A 46 -1.65 -13.33 -3.10
N SER A 47 -0.80 -14.27 -2.70
CA SER A 47 -0.81 -14.81 -1.34
C SER A 47 -0.36 -13.84 -0.23
N GLY A 48 0.26 -12.72 -0.58
CA GLY A 48 0.68 -11.67 0.38
C GLY A 48 0.00 -10.32 0.15
N VAL A 49 -1.01 -10.26 -0.74
CA VAL A 49 -1.71 -9.00 -1.04
C VAL A 49 -2.56 -8.54 0.15
N ASP A 50 -3.07 -9.46 0.97
CA ASP A 50 -3.80 -9.16 2.19
C ASP A 50 -2.97 -8.33 3.18
N GLU A 51 -1.76 -8.77 3.51
CA GLU A 51 -0.84 -8.05 4.41
C GLU A 51 -0.51 -6.65 3.88
N MET A 52 -0.31 -6.51 2.56
CA MET A 52 -0.05 -5.22 1.93
C MET A 52 -1.25 -4.28 2.03
N LEU A 53 -2.47 -4.78 1.81
CA LEU A 53 -3.70 -4.00 1.96
C LEU A 53 -3.93 -3.58 3.41
N GLU A 54 -3.64 -4.45 4.38
CA GLU A 54 -3.69 -4.11 5.81
C GLU A 54 -2.71 -2.99 6.16
N ARG A 55 -1.49 -3.04 5.61
CA ARG A 55 -0.47 -2.01 5.80
C ARG A 55 -0.89 -0.67 5.23
N LEU A 56 -1.47 -0.64 4.03
CA LEU A 56 -2.06 0.55 3.42
C LEU A 56 -3.18 1.14 4.29
N ALA A 57 -4.09 0.29 4.79
CA ALA A 57 -5.17 0.72 5.67
C ALA A 57 -4.65 1.31 6.99
N ALA A 58 -3.60 0.71 7.56
CA ALA A 58 -2.92 1.22 8.75
C ALA A 58 -2.30 2.60 8.50
N MET A 59 -1.65 2.83 7.35
CA MET A 59 -1.08 4.13 7.00
C MET A 59 -2.15 5.22 6.83
N VAL A 60 -3.28 4.92 6.19
CA VAL A 60 -4.42 5.85 6.09
C VAL A 60 -4.93 6.22 7.49
N THR A 61 -5.02 5.24 8.38
CA THR A 61 -5.42 5.46 9.78
C THR A 61 -4.42 6.34 10.52
N ALA A 62 -3.12 6.11 10.33
CA ALA A 62 -2.04 6.91 10.91
C ALA A 62 -2.11 8.38 10.45
N VAL A 63 -2.26 8.65 9.16
CA VAL A 63 -2.40 10.02 8.63
C VAL A 63 -3.61 10.73 9.24
N ARG A 64 -4.77 10.04 9.31
CA ARG A 64 -5.98 10.58 9.93
C ARG A 64 -5.77 10.90 11.41
N ALA A 65 -5.11 10.02 12.15
CA ALA A 65 -4.80 10.23 13.56
C ALA A 65 -3.85 11.42 13.74
N MET A 66 -2.74 11.46 13.00
CA MET A 66 -1.78 12.56 13.00
C MET A 66 -2.42 13.90 12.67
N ASN A 67 -3.35 13.94 11.71
CA ASN A 67 -4.05 15.18 11.38
C ASN A 67 -4.89 15.73 12.55
N ARG A 68 -5.47 14.84 13.38
CA ARG A 68 -6.24 15.22 14.56
C ARG A 68 -5.36 15.69 15.72
N VAL A 69 -4.21 15.07 15.93
CA VAL A 69 -3.36 15.34 17.11
C VAL A 69 -2.29 16.40 16.87
N MET A 70 -1.80 16.56 15.63
CA MET A 70 -0.77 17.54 15.32
C MET A 70 -1.40 18.92 15.09
N PRO A 71 -0.96 19.97 15.80
CA PRO A 71 -1.49 21.31 15.59
C PRO A 71 -1.09 21.85 14.20
N GLN A 72 -1.86 22.84 13.72
CA GLN A 72 -1.66 23.49 12.41
C GLN A 72 -0.31 24.23 12.36
#